data_AF-A0A2V6W6T7-F1
#
_entry.id   AF-A0A2V6W6T7-F1
#
_cell.length_a   1.000
_cell.length_b   1.000
_cell.length_c   1.000
_cell.angle_alpha   90.00
_cell.angle_beta   90.00
_cell.angle_gamma   90.00
#
_symmetry.space_group_name_H-M   'P 1'
#
loop_
_entity.id
_entity.type
_entity.pdbx_description
1 polymer ?
#
loop_
_entity_poly.entity_id
_entity_poly.type
_entity_poly.pdbx_seq_one_letter_code
_entity_poly.pdbx_strand_id
1 'polypeptide(L)'
;MSRRALANALGVLLLATTLGGCASSTWWPFRPAAMLLMRADRAADELRFRQALALYDQFLASYPDDLAAPRALESRDTVAAIVTTRDELSRLRSELRARESEAAKLRDEVARLRQELTSRQAESDKLRADLEKMKELDLRLERKTR
;
A
#
# COMPACT_ATOMS: atom_id res chain seq x y z
N MET A 1 76.85 -10.62 17.94
CA MET A 1 75.44 -10.81 18.35
C MET A 1 75.25 -12.23 18.87
N SER A 2 74.88 -12.35 20.14
CA SER A 2 74.84 -13.62 20.88
C SER A 2 73.76 -14.58 20.33
N ARG A 3 74.08 -15.87 20.20
CA ARG A 3 73.17 -16.94 19.75
C ARG A 3 71.84 -16.98 20.52
N ARG A 4 71.83 -16.45 21.76
CA ARG A 4 70.63 -16.30 22.59
C ARG A 4 69.63 -15.27 22.05
N ALA A 5 70.11 -14.22 21.39
CA ALA A 5 69.24 -13.20 20.78
C ALA A 5 68.52 -13.73 19.53
N LEU A 6 69.20 -14.56 18.73
CA LEU A 6 68.59 -15.22 17.56
C LEU A 6 67.55 -16.27 17.97
N ALA A 7 67.81 -17.04 19.03
CA ALA A 7 66.86 -18.02 19.55
C ALA A 7 65.60 -17.35 20.15
N ASN A 8 65.77 -16.24 20.87
CA ASN A 8 64.63 -15.47 21.39
C ASN A 8 63.84 -14.78 20.27
N ALA A 9 64.52 -14.26 19.24
CA ALA A 9 63.84 -13.66 18.08
C ALA A 9 63.03 -14.70 17.29
N LEU A 10 63.57 -15.91 17.09
CA LEU A 10 62.86 -17.02 16.47
C LEU A 10 61.69 -17.53 17.32
N GLY A 11 61.85 -17.60 18.65
CA GLY A 11 60.79 -17.99 19.57
C GLY A 11 59.61 -17.01 19.58
N VAL A 12 59.88 -15.70 19.55
CA VAL A 12 58.84 -14.66 19.48
C VAL A 12 58.13 -14.67 18.12
N LEU A 13 58.85 -14.91 17.02
CA LEU A 13 58.26 -15.00 15.68
C LEU A 13 57.36 -16.26 15.53
N LEU A 14 57.73 -17.37 16.18
CA LEU A 14 56.94 -18.61 16.20
C LEU A 14 55.72 -18.52 17.14
N LEU A 15 55.80 -17.78 18.24
CA LEU A 15 54.64 -17.54 19.11
C LEU A 15 53.63 -16.56 18.48
N ALA A 16 54.11 -15.57 17.73
CA ALA A 16 53.26 -14.60 17.04
C ALA A 16 52.45 -15.23 15.88
N THR A 17 52.98 -16.30 15.26
CA THR A 17 52.31 -17.00 14.16
C THR A 17 51.28 -18.04 14.64
N THR A 18 51.42 -18.58 15.85
CA THR A 18 50.45 -19.54 16.40
C THR A 18 49.31 -18.89 17.20
N LEU A 19 49.54 -17.72 17.80
CA LEU A 19 48.47 -16.93 18.44
C LEU A 19 47.78 -15.93 17.47
N GLY A 20 48.37 -15.69 16.30
CA GLY A 20 47.74 -14.93 15.21
C GLY A 20 46.81 -15.77 14.32
N GLY A 21 46.59 -17.04 14.64
CA GLY A 21 45.95 -18.04 13.77
C GLY A 21 44.42 -18.08 13.75
N CYS A 22 43.69 -17.19 14.46
CA CYS A 22 42.22 -17.26 14.52
C CYS A 22 41.46 -15.98 14.12
N ALA A 23 42.07 -14.96 13.49
CA ALA A 23 41.35 -13.70 13.22
C ALA A 23 41.55 -13.06 11.83
N SER A 24 42.22 -13.72 10.87
CA SER A 24 42.63 -13.07 9.62
C SER A 24 42.45 -13.96 8.39
N SER A 25 41.20 -14.17 7.97
CA SER A 25 40.84 -14.21 6.53
C SER A 25 39.34 -14.47 6.27
N THR A 26 38.57 -14.86 7.29
CA THR A 26 37.14 -15.25 7.12
C THR A 26 36.15 -14.44 7.97
N TRP A 27 36.61 -13.46 8.77
CA TRP A 27 35.83 -12.87 9.87
C TRP A 27 35.99 -11.33 9.93
N TRP A 28 35.15 -10.52 9.24
CA TRP A 28 34.85 -9.09 9.52
C TRP A 28 33.75 -8.52 8.56
N PRO A 29 32.98 -7.45 8.90
CA PRO A 29 31.75 -7.02 8.20
C PRO A 29 31.96 -6.26 6.89
N PHE A 30 33.18 -6.21 6.36
CA PHE A 30 33.52 -5.54 5.09
C PHE A 30 33.32 -6.44 3.86
N ARG A 31 32.65 -7.59 4.00
CA ARG A 31 32.27 -8.42 2.86
C ARG A 31 31.20 -7.69 2.03
N PRO A 32 31.31 -7.67 0.69
CA PRO A 32 30.37 -6.94 -0.15
C PRO A 32 28.94 -7.47 -0.02
N ALA A 33 28.77 -8.78 0.23
CA ALA A 33 27.49 -9.41 0.58
C ALA A 33 26.87 -8.80 1.85
N ALA A 34 27.64 -8.70 2.94
CA ALA A 34 27.17 -8.14 4.22
C ALA A 34 26.79 -6.66 4.10
N MET A 35 27.57 -5.87 3.35
CA MET A 35 27.25 -4.46 3.12
C MET A 35 25.96 -4.28 2.29
N LEU A 36 25.72 -5.14 1.30
CA LEU A 36 24.51 -5.08 0.49
C LEU A 36 23.28 -5.44 1.32
N LEU A 37 23.36 -6.50 2.12
CA LEU A 37 22.29 -6.90 3.03
C LEU A 37 21.98 -5.81 4.06
N MET A 38 23.00 -5.21 4.69
CA MET A 38 22.81 -4.09 5.62
C MET A 38 22.09 -2.89 4.97
N ARG A 39 22.35 -2.61 3.68
CA ARG A 39 21.63 -1.55 2.96
C ARG A 39 20.18 -1.93 2.70
N ALA A 40 19.91 -3.20 2.39
CA ALA A 40 18.55 -3.71 2.22
C ALA A 40 17.75 -3.59 3.53
N ASP A 41 18.33 -4.06 4.64
CA ASP A 41 17.76 -3.95 5.99
C ASP A 41 17.46 -2.49 6.34
N ARG A 42 18.44 -1.59 6.18
CA ARG A 42 18.25 -0.15 6.43
C ARG A 42 17.15 0.46 5.57
N ALA A 43 17.05 0.06 4.30
CA ALA A 43 15.97 0.54 3.45
C ALA A 43 14.60 0.06 3.92
N ALA A 44 14.51 -1.15 4.49
CA ALA A 44 13.28 -1.64 5.10
C ALA A 44 12.92 -0.87 6.38
N ASP A 45 13.91 -0.62 7.25
CA ASP A 45 13.74 0.17 8.48
C ASP A 45 13.27 1.60 8.19
N GLU A 46 13.80 2.22 7.13
CA GLU A 46 13.40 3.55 6.66
C GLU A 46 12.08 3.53 5.86
N LEU A 47 11.35 2.40 5.83
CA LEU A 47 10.09 2.20 5.12
C LEU A 47 10.19 2.40 3.60
N ARG A 48 11.39 2.39 3.04
CA ARG A 48 11.68 2.46 1.60
C ARG A 48 11.53 1.08 0.97
N PHE A 49 10.35 0.48 1.12
CA PHE A 49 10.12 -0.94 0.84
C PHE A 49 10.42 -1.38 -0.60
N ARG A 50 10.06 -0.60 -1.61
CA ARG A 50 10.39 -0.94 -3.01
C ARG A 50 11.89 -0.96 -3.26
N GLN A 51 12.64 -0.07 -2.61
CA GLN A 51 14.09 -0.07 -2.69
C GLN A 51 14.70 -1.21 -1.88
N ALA A 52 14.15 -1.53 -0.71
CA ALA A 52 14.56 -2.68 0.08
C ALA A 52 14.39 -3.99 -0.72
N LEU A 53 13.26 -4.19 -1.40
CA LEU A 53 13.03 -5.33 -2.29
C LEU A 53 14.11 -5.45 -3.36
N ALA A 54 14.38 -4.36 -4.09
CA ALA A 54 15.40 -4.37 -5.13
C ALA A 54 16.80 -4.75 -4.59
N LEU A 55 17.13 -4.31 -3.37
CA LEU A 55 18.40 -4.64 -2.71
C LEU A 55 18.44 -6.10 -2.23
N TYR A 56 17.34 -6.65 -1.70
CA TYR A 56 17.25 -8.07 -1.36
C TYR A 56 17.32 -8.96 -2.61
N ASP A 57 16.60 -8.62 -3.67
CA ASP A 57 16.66 -9.33 -4.96
C ASP A 57 18.09 -9.32 -5.52
N GLN A 58 18.77 -8.17 -5.45
CA GLN A 58 20.16 -8.05 -5.85
C GLN A 58 21.08 -8.94 -4.98
N PHE A 59 20.87 -8.97 -3.67
CA PHE A 59 21.65 -9.82 -2.76
C PHE A 59 21.49 -11.30 -3.08
N LEU A 60 20.24 -11.77 -3.23
CA LEU A 60 19.93 -13.17 -3.55
C LEU A 60 20.46 -13.59 -4.92
N ALA A 61 20.45 -12.68 -5.90
CA ALA A 61 21.01 -12.94 -7.22
C ALA A 61 22.55 -12.96 -7.23
N SER A 62 23.19 -12.10 -6.44
CA SER A 62 24.66 -11.95 -6.43
C SER A 62 25.36 -12.94 -5.49
N TYR A 63 24.68 -13.39 -4.44
CA TYR A 63 25.24 -14.23 -3.38
C TYR A 63 24.27 -15.36 -2.97
N PRO A 64 23.89 -16.25 -3.91
CA PRO A 64 22.89 -17.30 -3.66
C PRO A 64 23.31 -18.29 -2.56
N ASP A 65 24.62 -18.58 -2.45
CA ASP A 65 25.17 -19.55 -1.49
C ASP A 65 25.63 -18.91 -0.16
N ASP A 66 25.33 -17.62 0.06
CA ASP A 66 25.70 -16.97 1.32
C ASP A 66 24.85 -17.50 2.48
N LEU A 67 25.45 -17.64 3.67
CA LEU A 67 24.79 -18.13 4.87
C LEU A 67 23.57 -17.27 5.26
N ALA A 68 23.54 -16.00 4.86
CA ALA A 68 22.43 -15.09 5.12
C ALA A 68 21.30 -15.16 4.06
N ALA A 69 21.45 -15.92 2.97
CA ALA A 69 20.46 -16.03 1.89
C ALA A 69 19.06 -16.47 2.37
N PRO A 70 18.91 -17.49 3.25
CA PRO A 70 17.58 -17.87 3.76
C PRO A 70 16.89 -16.74 4.53
N ARG A 71 17.63 -16.03 5.38
CA ARG A 71 17.12 -14.88 6.15
C ARG A 71 16.78 -13.69 5.26
N ALA A 72 17.59 -13.45 4.21
CA ALA A 72 17.32 -12.40 3.24
C ALA A 72 16.05 -12.70 2.43
N LEU A 73 15.79 -13.97 2.08
CA LEU A 73 14.57 -14.38 1.39
C LEU A 73 13.32 -14.15 2.25
N GLU A 74 13.36 -14.54 3.53
CA GLU A 74 12.25 -14.27 4.46
C GLU A 74 11.99 -12.76 4.62
N SER A 75 13.06 -11.99 4.80
CA SER A 75 12.97 -10.53 4.93
C SER A 75 12.43 -9.89 3.64
N ARG A 76 12.80 -10.41 2.48
CA ARG A 76 12.28 -9.98 1.19
C ARG A 76 10.79 -10.27 1.06
N ASP A 77 10.35 -11.48 1.40
CA ASP A 77 8.96 -11.89 1.26
C ASP A 77 8.03 -11.12 2.22
N THR A 78 8.50 -10.83 3.43
CA THR A 78 7.76 -9.95 4.35
C THR A 78 7.63 -8.53 3.80
N VAL A 79 8.71 -7.95 3.27
CA VAL A 79 8.65 -6.63 2.61
C VAL A 79 7.75 -6.66 1.38
N ALA A 80 7.76 -7.75 0.60
CA ALA A 80 6.90 -7.91 -0.56
C ALA A 80 5.41 -7.89 -0.15
N ALA A 81 5.06 -8.64 0.91
CA ALA A 81 3.72 -8.63 1.48
C ALA A 81 3.29 -7.22 1.97
N ILE A 82 4.21 -6.44 2.52
CA ILE A 82 3.92 -5.04 2.91
C ILE A 82 3.64 -4.16 1.68
N VAL A 83 4.40 -4.32 0.59
CA VAL A 83 4.17 -3.54 -0.64
C VAL A 83 2.83 -3.90 -1.25
N THR A 84 2.50 -5.19 -1.39
CA THR A 84 1.23 -5.63 -1.99
C THR A 84 0.04 -5.15 -1.17
N THR A 85 0.07 -5.33 0.15
CA THR A 85 -1.02 -4.87 1.04
C THR A 85 -1.20 -3.35 1.01
N ARG A 86 -0.11 -2.57 0.90
CA ARG A 86 -0.20 -1.10 0.72
C ARG A 86 -0.83 -0.72 -0.61
N ASP A 87 -0.45 -1.39 -1.69
CA ASP A 87 -1.02 -1.14 -3.02
C ASP A 87 -2.52 -1.51 -3.04
N GLU A 88 -2.91 -2.64 -2.43
CA GLU A 88 -4.31 -3.03 -2.25
C GLU A 88 -5.11 -2.01 -1.42
N LEU A 89 -4.56 -1.55 -0.30
CA LEU A 89 -5.20 -0.50 0.52
C LEU A 89 -5.38 0.80 -0.29
N SER A 90 -4.42 1.17 -1.13
CA SER A 90 -4.53 2.36 -1.97
C SER A 90 -5.65 2.24 -2.99
N ARG A 91 -5.81 1.05 -3.59
CA ARG A 91 -6.88 0.72 -4.54
C ARG A 91 -8.24 0.68 -3.85
N LEU A 92 -8.36 0.03 -2.70
CA LEU A 92 -9.63 -0.01 -1.95
C LEU A 92 -10.08 1.39 -1.53
N ARG A 93 -9.14 2.27 -1.17
CA ARG A 93 -9.45 3.68 -0.86
C ARG A 93 -9.94 4.45 -2.08
N SER A 94 -9.40 4.21 -3.27
CA SER A 94 -9.88 4.88 -4.48
C SER A 94 -11.26 4.36 -4.90
N GLU A 95 -11.49 3.05 -4.80
CA GLU A 95 -12.79 2.42 -5.04
C GLU A 95 -13.85 2.94 -4.06
N LEU A 96 -13.53 3.07 -2.76
CA LEU A 96 -14.44 3.63 -1.76
C LEU A 96 -14.84 5.07 -2.11
N ARG A 97 -13.87 5.94 -2.45
CA ARG A 97 -14.16 7.33 -2.86
C ARG A 97 -15.05 7.40 -4.09
N ALA A 98 -14.83 6.52 -5.08
CA ALA A 98 -15.68 6.45 -6.26
C ALA A 98 -17.13 6.09 -5.88
N ARG A 99 -17.31 5.07 -5.03
CA ARG A 99 -18.63 4.65 -4.53
C ARG A 99 -19.32 5.73 -3.70
N GLU A 100 -18.60 6.46 -2.86
CA GLU A 100 -19.14 7.60 -2.12
C GLU A 100 -19.63 8.69 -3.07
N SER A 101 -18.89 8.95 -4.16
CA SER A 101 -19.31 9.92 -5.18
C SER A 101 -20.55 9.48 -5.96
N GLU A 102 -20.66 8.19 -6.28
CA GLU A 102 -21.86 7.59 -6.90
C GLU A 102 -23.06 7.68 -5.97
N ALA A 103 -22.88 7.35 -4.68
CA ALA A 103 -23.93 7.45 -3.68
C ALA A 103 -24.42 8.90 -3.49
N ALA A 104 -23.54 9.90 -3.57
CA ALA A 104 -23.91 11.30 -3.53
C ALA A 104 -24.79 11.69 -4.74
N LYS A 105 -24.37 11.31 -5.96
CA LYS A 105 -25.16 11.56 -7.19
C LYS A 105 -26.55 10.92 -7.13
N LEU A 106 -26.63 9.67 -6.68
CA LEU A 106 -27.91 8.97 -6.52
C LEU A 106 -28.82 9.65 -5.49
N ARG A 107 -28.25 10.19 -4.40
CA ARG A 107 -29.04 10.98 -3.42
C ARG A 107 -29.60 12.25 -4.05
N ASP A 108 -28.81 12.95 -4.86
CA ASP A 108 -29.26 14.15 -5.57
C ASP A 108 -30.36 13.82 -6.61
N GLU A 109 -30.21 12.73 -7.35
CA GLU A 109 -31.22 12.23 -8.28
C GLU A 109 -32.52 11.88 -7.56
N VAL A 110 -32.45 11.17 -6.43
CA VAL A 110 -33.62 10.87 -5.60
C VAL A 110 -34.29 12.14 -5.10
N ALA A 111 -33.52 13.16 -4.69
CA ALA A 111 -34.08 14.44 -4.27
C ALA A 111 -34.80 15.16 -5.41
N ARG A 112 -34.23 15.17 -6.62
CA ARG A 112 -34.86 15.74 -7.83
C ARG A 112 -36.15 15.01 -8.19
N LEU A 113 -36.13 13.68 -8.22
CA LEU A 113 -37.30 12.87 -8.53
C LEU A 113 -38.44 13.08 -7.52
N ARG A 114 -38.11 13.26 -6.24
CA ARG A 114 -39.11 13.64 -5.22
C ARG A 114 -39.74 15.00 -5.52
N GLN A 115 -38.94 15.98 -5.91
CA GLN A 115 -39.46 17.29 -6.29
C GLN A 115 -40.37 17.20 -7.53
N GLU A 116 -39.95 16.46 -8.56
CA GLU A 116 -40.77 16.22 -9.75
C GLU A 116 -42.10 15.54 -9.40
N LEU A 117 -42.08 14.52 -8.54
CA LEU A 117 -43.29 13.85 -8.05
C LEU A 117 -44.24 14.84 -7.36
N THR A 118 -43.73 15.70 -6.48
CA THR A 118 -44.56 16.70 -5.80
C THR A 118 -45.16 17.73 -6.78
N SER A 119 -44.40 18.16 -7.79
CA SER A 119 -44.90 19.05 -8.84
C SER A 119 -46.02 18.39 -9.65
N ARG A 120 -45.83 17.13 -10.06
CA ARG A 120 -46.84 16.37 -10.81
C ARG A 120 -48.11 16.13 -10.00
N GLN A 121 -47.97 15.88 -8.70
CA GLN A 121 -49.11 15.74 -7.81
C GLN A 121 -49.93 17.04 -7.76
N ALA A 122 -49.27 18.19 -7.60
CA ALA A 122 -49.94 19.49 -7.59
C ALA A 122 -50.62 19.81 -8.94
N GLU A 123 -50.00 19.48 -10.07
CA GLU A 123 -50.62 19.59 -11.40
C GLU A 123 -51.88 18.73 -11.50
N SER A 124 -51.81 17.47 -11.07
CA SER A 124 -52.96 16.56 -11.06
C SER A 124 -54.10 17.08 -10.21
N ASP A 125 -53.82 17.59 -9.02
CA ASP A 125 -54.84 18.13 -8.11
C ASP A 125 -55.49 19.39 -8.70
N LYS A 126 -54.71 20.26 -9.36
CA LYS A 126 -55.24 21.42 -10.08
C LYS A 126 -56.16 21.00 -11.24
N LEU A 127 -55.73 20.04 -12.06
CA LEU A 127 -56.54 19.54 -13.18
C LEU A 127 -57.85 18.91 -12.69
N ARG A 128 -57.83 18.19 -11.57
CA ARG A 128 -59.05 17.66 -10.93
C ARG A 128 -60.00 18.79 -10.52
N ALA A 129 -59.49 19.81 -9.83
CA ALA A 129 -60.30 20.95 -9.42
C ALA A 129 -60.88 21.72 -10.62
N ASP A 130 -60.12 21.88 -11.70
CA ASP A 130 -60.60 22.55 -12.90
C ASP A 130 -61.68 21.72 -13.63
N LEU A 131 -61.54 20.38 -13.67
CA LEU A 131 -62.58 19.48 -14.17
C LEU A 131 -63.88 19.57 -13.36
N GLU A 132 -63.79 19.65 -12.03
CA GLU A 132 -64.96 19.82 -11.16
C GLU A 132 -65.69 21.14 -11.44
N LYS A 133 -64.94 22.24 -11.59
CA LYS A 133 -65.53 23.54 -11.97
C LYS A 133 -66.22 23.49 -13.31
N MET A 134 -65.64 22.84 -14.32
CA MET A 134 -66.29 22.72 -15.63
C MET A 134 -67.60 21.95 -15.54
N LYS A 135 -67.63 20.84 -14.78
CA LYS A 135 -68.87 20.08 -14.53
C LYS A 135 -69.94 20.94 -13.84
N GLU A 136 -69.56 21.75 -12.86
CA GLU A 136 -70.51 22.66 -12.20
C GLU A 136 -71.06 23.73 -13.16
N LEU A 137 -70.20 24.28 -14.03
CA LEU A 137 -70.60 25.26 -15.03
C LEU A 137 -71.58 24.65 -16.04
N ASP A 138 -71.29 23.44 -16.55
CA ASP A 138 -72.18 22.72 -17.46
C ASP A 138 -73.55 22.47 -16.82
N LEU A 139 -73.59 21.98 -15.58
CA LEU A 139 -74.84 21.79 -14.83
C LEU A 139 -75.60 23.09 -14.55
N ARG A 140 -74.91 24.23 -14.43
CA ARG A 140 -75.56 25.54 -14.30
C ARG A 140 -76.15 26.00 -15.63
N LEU A 141 -75.43 25.79 -16.74
CA LEU A 141 -75.90 26.14 -18.07
C LEU A 141 -77.13 25.32 -18.47
N GLU A 142 -77.10 23.99 -18.27
CA GLU A 142 -78.23 23.10 -18.54
C GLU A 142 -79.50 23.52 -17.78
N ARG A 143 -79.35 23.88 -16.49
CA ARG A 143 -80.46 24.38 -15.66
C ARG A 143 -81.03 25.72 -16.13
N LYS A 144 -80.22 26.56 -16.77
CA LYS A 144 -80.65 27.87 -17.29
C LYS A 144 -81.34 27.75 -18.66
N THR A 145 -81.00 26.72 -19.43
CA THR A 145 -81.57 26.45 -20.76
C THR A 145 -82.86 25.63 -20.74
N ARG A 146 -83.21 25.00 -19.61
CA ARG A 146 -84.51 24.36 -19.36
C ARG A 146 -85.47 25.34 -18.70
#